data_AF-A0A831Y4H1-F1
#
_entry.id   AF-A0A831Y4H1-F1
#
_cell.length_a   1.000
_cell.length_b   1.000
_cell.length_c   1.000
_cell.angle_alpha   90.00
_cell.angle_beta   90.00
_cell.angle_gamma   90.00
#
_symmetry.space_group_name_H-M   'P 1'
#
loop_
_entity.id
_entity.type
_entity.pdbx_description
1 polymer ?
#
loop_
_entity_poly.entity_id
_entity_poly.type
_entity_poly.pdbx_seq_one_letter_code
_entity_poly.pdbx_strand_id
1 'polypeptide(L)'
;MNSAFSGDRQQRGNVVPIARRNVVLLLCVALLAACGSAARERFDAAVSACHTNTTRVAKVLCFEDGMRRYAAETNYPYPDLLNLMFAHLRTLAGKRDRGEITEGDFQIQIAELQTRIAAEEQRRNAIARGVAAQGQAASGAQLQGLGIFLRSMQPR
;
A
#
# COMPACT_ATOMS: atom_id res chain seq x y z
N MET A 1 39.50 -64.00 -13.78
CA MET A 1 38.06 -64.35 -13.64
C MET A 1 37.28 -63.04 -13.62
N ASN A 2 36.82 -62.64 -14.81
CA ASN A 2 35.41 -62.42 -15.17
C ASN A 2 34.90 -61.03 -14.77
N SER A 3 34.89 -60.10 -15.73
CA SER A 3 33.68 -59.53 -16.39
C SER A 3 33.11 -58.36 -15.55
N ALA A 4 32.84 -57.17 -16.05
CA ALA A 4 32.30 -56.80 -17.35
C ALA A 4 32.56 -55.30 -17.61
N PHE A 5 32.97 -54.97 -18.83
CA PHE A 5 32.91 -53.62 -19.38
C PHE A 5 32.09 -53.73 -20.66
N SER A 6 30.84 -53.25 -20.62
CA SER A 6 29.98 -53.20 -21.79
C SER A 6 28.96 -52.10 -21.59
N GLY A 7 28.84 -51.20 -22.57
CA GLY A 7 27.68 -50.34 -22.71
C GLY A 7 27.97 -48.88 -23.02
N ASP A 8 28.63 -48.62 -24.15
CA ASP A 8 28.37 -47.40 -24.92
C ASP A 8 26.86 -47.28 -25.20
N ARG A 9 26.25 -46.17 -24.82
CA ARG A 9 25.08 -45.64 -25.54
C ARG A 9 25.07 -44.12 -25.56
N GLN A 10 25.75 -43.65 -26.58
CA GLN A 10 25.55 -42.43 -27.36
C GLN A 10 24.12 -41.86 -27.33
N GLN A 11 24.02 -40.64 -26.82
CA GLN A 11 23.41 -39.44 -27.42
C GLN A 11 21.88 -39.28 -27.61
N ARG A 12 21.49 -38.03 -27.28
CA ARG A 12 20.44 -37.14 -27.85
C ARG A 12 19.05 -37.20 -27.22
N GLY A 13 18.79 -36.17 -26.39
CA GLY A 13 17.46 -35.75 -26.00
C GLY A 13 17.48 -34.33 -25.45
N ASN A 14 17.37 -33.33 -26.34
CA ASN A 14 16.93 -31.95 -26.12
C ASN A 14 17.11 -31.32 -24.73
N VAL A 15 18.24 -30.61 -24.54
CA VAL A 15 18.36 -29.61 -23.48
C VAL A 15 17.60 -28.36 -23.91
N VAL A 16 16.34 -28.25 -23.49
CA VAL A 16 15.58 -26.99 -23.59
C VAL A 16 16.20 -26.00 -22.59
N PRO A 17 16.57 -24.77 -23.00
CA PRO A 17 17.28 -23.83 -22.13
C PRO A 17 16.39 -23.33 -20.98
N ILE A 18 16.64 -23.85 -19.78
CA ILE A 18 16.03 -23.45 -18.49
C ILE A 18 16.28 -21.96 -18.16
N ALA A 19 17.23 -21.31 -18.84
CA ALA A 19 17.66 -19.94 -18.58
C ALA A 19 16.60 -18.84 -18.87
N ARG A 20 15.64 -19.06 -19.77
CA ARG A 20 14.69 -18.00 -20.16
C ARG A 20 13.51 -17.81 -19.20
N ARG A 21 13.15 -18.83 -18.42
CA ARG A 21 11.96 -18.79 -17.55
C ARG A 21 12.23 -18.05 -16.22
N ASN A 22 13.46 -18.09 -15.72
CA ASN A 22 13.87 -17.42 -14.48
C ASN A 22 14.12 -15.91 -14.67
N VAL A 23 14.56 -15.48 -15.86
CA VAL A 23 14.81 -14.05 -16.14
C VAL A 23 13.51 -13.24 -16.15
N VAL A 24 12.42 -13.80 -16.69
CA VAL A 24 11.10 -13.12 -16.70
C VAL A 24 10.53 -13.01 -15.29
N LEU A 25 10.69 -14.05 -14.46
CA LEU A 25 10.27 -14.05 -13.06
C LEU A 25 11.05 -13.02 -12.21
N LEU A 26 12.37 -12.92 -12.42
CA LEU A 26 13.20 -11.91 -11.75
C LEU A 26 12.89 -10.48 -12.22
N LEU A 27 12.57 -10.27 -13.50
CA LEU A 27 12.18 -8.96 -14.03
C LEU A 27 10.85 -8.48 -13.42
N CYS A 28 9.85 -9.37 -13.31
CA CYS A 28 8.55 -9.03 -12.72
C CYS A 28 8.67 -8.68 -11.23
N VAL A 29 9.52 -9.37 -10.46
CA VAL A 29 9.73 -9.07 -9.03
C VAL A 29 10.46 -7.73 -8.84
N ALA A 30 11.42 -7.40 -9.70
CA ALA A 30 12.13 -6.11 -9.66
C ALA A 30 11.22 -4.93 -10.05
N LEU A 31 10.34 -5.11 -11.05
CA LEU A 31 9.36 -4.08 -11.47
C LEU A 31 8.30 -3.80 -10.39
N LEU A 32 7.91 -4.78 -9.59
CA LEU A 32 6.95 -4.60 -8.50
C LEU A 32 7.54 -3.80 -7.31
N ALA A 33 8.85 -3.86 -7.08
CA ALA A 33 9.52 -3.11 -6.02
C ALA A 33 9.72 -1.61 -6.36
N ALA A 34 9.80 -1.27 -7.65
CA ALA A 34 10.09 0.09 -8.11
C ALA A 34 8.87 1.04 -8.13
N CYS A 35 7.64 0.51 -8.02
CA CYS A 35 6.44 1.33 -8.21
C CYS A 35 6.05 2.19 -6.98
N GLY A 36 6.65 1.94 -5.80
CA GLY A 36 6.32 2.66 -4.56
C GLY A 36 7.38 3.66 -4.06
N SER A 37 8.64 3.55 -4.50
CA SER A 37 9.75 4.35 -3.94
C SER A 37 9.75 5.79 -4.47
N ALA A 38 9.40 6.03 -5.72
CA ALA A 38 9.52 7.35 -6.34
C ALA A 38 8.60 8.42 -5.71
N ALA A 39 7.35 8.07 -5.40
CA ALA A 39 6.43 8.98 -4.70
C ALA A 39 6.91 9.27 -3.27
N ARG A 40 7.47 8.26 -2.60
CA ARG A 40 8.03 8.38 -1.26
C ARG A 40 9.27 9.27 -1.23
N GLU A 41 10.18 9.09 -2.17
CA GLU A 41 11.40 9.91 -2.30
C GLU A 41 11.06 11.39 -2.53
N ARG A 42 10.09 11.69 -3.41
CA ARG A 42 9.63 13.07 -3.64
C ARG A 42 9.01 13.68 -2.38
N PHE A 43 8.23 12.89 -1.67
CA PHE A 43 7.65 13.30 -0.41
C PHE A 43 8.73 13.61 0.64
N ASP A 44 9.67 12.70 0.86
CA ASP A 44 10.75 12.88 1.85
C ASP A 44 11.62 14.10 1.50
N ALA A 45 11.91 14.33 0.22
CA ALA A 45 12.59 15.53 -0.27
C ALA A 45 11.79 16.81 0.07
N ALA A 46 10.49 16.84 -0.23
CA ALA A 46 9.62 17.97 0.07
C ALA A 46 9.53 18.26 1.58
N VAL A 47 9.40 17.21 2.40
CA VAL A 47 9.34 17.34 3.87
C VAL A 47 10.66 17.86 4.44
N SER A 48 11.79 17.39 3.92
CA SER A 48 13.10 17.84 4.40
C SER A 48 13.31 19.35 4.20
N ALA A 49 12.81 19.89 3.08
CA ALA A 49 12.85 21.32 2.79
C ALA A 49 12.03 22.15 3.81
N CYS A 50 10.97 21.58 4.37
CA CYS A 50 10.10 22.24 5.34
C CYS A 50 10.77 22.55 6.68
N HIS A 51 11.89 21.89 7.02
CA HIS A 51 12.58 22.10 8.30
C HIS A 51 13.14 23.52 8.48
N THR A 52 13.39 24.22 7.37
CA THR A 52 13.96 25.57 7.32
C THR A 52 13.00 26.66 7.83
N ASN A 53 11.70 26.37 7.90
CA ASN A 53 10.71 27.32 8.40
C ASN A 53 10.92 27.64 9.88
N THR A 54 10.67 28.88 10.28
CA THR A 54 10.89 29.34 11.66
C THR A 54 9.71 29.04 12.57
N THR A 55 8.48 29.19 12.08
CA THR A 55 7.25 28.93 12.86
C THR A 55 6.75 27.51 12.69
N ARG A 56 6.11 26.94 13.72
CA ARG A 56 5.49 25.63 13.64
C ARG A 56 4.35 25.62 12.65
N VAL A 57 3.56 26.70 12.57
CA VAL A 57 2.47 26.80 11.60
C VAL A 57 3.00 26.70 10.16
N ALA A 58 4.10 27.40 9.83
CA ALA A 58 4.71 27.31 8.50
C ALA A 58 5.23 25.89 8.20
N LYS A 59 5.83 25.21 9.19
CA LYS A 59 6.23 23.80 9.05
C LYS A 59 5.04 22.90 8.74
N VAL A 60 3.92 23.06 9.45
CA VAL A 60 2.71 22.26 9.23
C VAL A 60 2.12 22.51 7.84
N LEU A 61 2.02 23.76 7.39
CA LEU A 61 1.51 24.10 6.06
C LEU A 61 2.39 23.51 4.94
N CYS A 62 3.70 23.56 5.11
CA CYS A 62 4.63 22.95 4.16
C CYS A 62 4.49 21.42 4.13
N PHE A 63 4.38 20.78 5.29
CA PHE A 63 4.14 19.34 5.39
C PHE A 63 2.78 18.93 4.79
N GLU A 64 1.76 19.77 4.95
CA GLU A 64 0.42 19.57 4.39
C GLU A 64 0.43 19.48 2.87
N ASP A 65 1.10 20.40 2.19
CA ASP A 65 1.20 20.40 0.72
C ASP A 65 1.89 19.13 0.20
N GLY A 66 3.00 18.73 0.83
CA GLY A 66 3.69 17.48 0.50
C GLY A 66 2.81 16.25 0.70
N MET A 67 2.13 16.15 1.85
CA MET A 67 1.24 15.02 2.14
C MET A 67 0.03 14.96 1.22
N ARG A 68 -0.54 16.10 0.81
CA ARG A 68 -1.67 16.13 -0.14
C ARG A 68 -1.27 15.62 -1.51
N ARG A 69 -0.09 15.99 -2.01
CA ARG A 69 0.45 15.46 -3.26
C ARG A 69 0.69 13.97 -3.18
N TYR A 70 1.35 13.52 -2.10
CA TYR A 70 1.58 12.10 -1.87
C TYR A 70 0.27 11.30 -1.79
N ALA A 71 -0.74 11.81 -1.09
CA ALA A 71 -2.06 11.20 -1.00
C ALA A 71 -2.77 11.11 -2.36
N ALA A 72 -2.63 12.13 -3.22
CA ALA A 72 -3.16 12.11 -4.57
C ALA A 72 -2.42 11.08 -5.45
N GLU A 73 -1.08 11.05 -5.42
CA GLU A 73 -0.26 10.10 -6.18
C GLU A 73 -0.53 8.64 -5.77
N THR A 74 -0.85 8.40 -4.50
CA THR A 74 -1.11 7.06 -3.96
C THR A 74 -2.59 6.66 -3.93
N ASN A 75 -3.49 7.52 -4.44
CA ASN A 75 -4.94 7.33 -4.38
C ASN A 75 -5.44 7.01 -2.96
N TYR A 76 -4.93 7.74 -1.96
CA TYR A 76 -5.31 7.53 -0.58
C TYR A 76 -6.83 7.68 -0.38
N PRO A 77 -7.52 6.69 0.18
CA PRO A 77 -8.98 6.62 0.14
C PRO A 77 -9.70 7.53 1.14
N TYR A 78 -8.99 8.18 2.07
CA TYR A 78 -9.59 8.92 3.19
C TYR A 78 -9.13 10.39 3.28
N PRO A 79 -9.36 11.23 2.26
CA PRO A 79 -8.88 12.62 2.25
C PRO A 79 -9.46 13.48 3.40
N ASP A 80 -10.61 13.10 3.95
CA ASP A 80 -11.23 13.74 5.11
C ASP A 80 -10.40 13.56 6.39
N LEU A 81 -9.76 12.40 6.58
CA LEU A 81 -8.88 12.16 7.72
C LEU A 81 -7.63 13.05 7.66
N LEU A 82 -7.08 13.26 6.46
CA LEU A 82 -5.97 14.20 6.27
C LEU A 82 -6.41 15.64 6.59
N ASN A 83 -7.58 16.06 6.11
CA ASN A 83 -8.11 17.39 6.42
C ASN A 83 -8.26 17.61 7.94
N LEU A 84 -8.81 16.63 8.64
CA LEU A 84 -8.99 16.69 10.09
C LEU A 84 -7.65 16.74 10.82
N MET A 85 -6.70 15.89 10.42
CA MET A 85 -5.34 15.87 10.98
C MET A 85 -4.67 17.24 10.82
N PHE A 86 -4.68 17.82 9.62
CA PHE A 86 -4.03 19.10 9.34
C PHE A 86 -4.73 20.30 9.99
N ALA A 87 -6.06 20.28 10.11
CA ALA A 87 -6.79 21.30 10.89
C ALA A 87 -6.34 21.30 12.36
N HIS A 88 -6.20 20.11 12.96
CA HIS A 88 -5.76 19.98 14.35
C HIS A 88 -4.28 20.37 14.51
N LEU A 89 -3.40 19.90 13.63
CA LEU A 89 -1.98 20.24 13.66
C LEU A 89 -1.74 21.75 13.54
N ARG A 90 -2.47 22.45 12.66
CA ARG A 90 -2.38 23.93 12.56
C ARG A 90 -2.80 24.63 13.85
N THR A 91 -3.84 24.12 14.49
CA THR A 91 -4.28 24.64 15.80
C THR A 91 -3.19 24.46 16.85
N LEU A 92 -2.66 23.25 17.00
CA LEU A 92 -1.58 22.95 17.96
C LEU A 92 -0.32 23.76 17.67
N ALA A 93 0.06 23.88 16.40
CA ALA A 93 1.21 24.66 15.97
C ALA A 93 1.03 26.14 16.31
N GLY A 94 -0.17 26.70 16.07
CA GLY A 94 -0.49 28.07 16.44
C GLY A 94 -0.43 28.30 17.95
N LYS A 95 -0.96 27.37 18.76
CA LYS A 95 -0.84 27.42 20.23
C LYS A 95 0.63 27.39 20.66
N ARG A 96 1.43 26.51 20.05
CA ARG A 96 2.86 26.37 20.36
C ARG A 96 3.66 27.62 20.00
N ASP A 97 3.41 28.20 18.83
CA ASP A 97 4.06 29.42 18.36
C ASP A 97 3.71 30.63 19.25
N ARG A 98 2.49 30.68 19.80
CA ARG A 98 2.07 31.69 20.78
C ARG A 98 2.52 31.40 22.23
N GLY A 99 3.16 30.26 22.47
CA GLY A 99 3.61 29.86 23.81
C GLY A 99 2.48 29.40 24.75
N GLU A 100 1.29 29.12 24.23
CA GLU A 100 0.13 28.65 25.03
C GLU A 100 0.28 27.20 25.49
N ILE A 101 1.14 26.42 24.82
CA ILE A 101 1.47 25.03 25.16
C ILE A 101 2.98 24.82 25.06
N THR A 102 3.51 23.90 25.87
CA THR A 102 4.93 23.54 25.82
C THR A 102 5.25 22.65 24.61
N GLU A 103 6.53 22.45 24.32
CA GLU A 103 6.93 21.47 23.31
C GLU A 103 6.51 20.05 23.71
N GLY A 104 6.59 19.70 25.00
CA GLY A 104 6.14 18.39 25.50
C GLY A 104 4.64 18.18 25.25
N ASP A 105 3.81 19.16 25.61
CA ASP A 105 2.36 19.09 25.38
C ASP A 105 2.01 19.01 23.89
N PHE A 106 2.77 19.73 23.05
CA PHE A 106 2.61 19.68 21.60
C PHE A 106 2.87 18.27 21.06
N GLN A 107 3.98 17.63 21.46
CA GLN A 107 4.33 16.28 21.02
C GLN A 107 3.32 15.23 21.50
N ILE A 108 2.87 15.31 22.76
CA ILE A 108 1.85 14.42 23.31
C ILE A 108 0.54 14.53 22.52
N GLN A 109 0.04 15.75 22.30
CA GLN A 109 -1.21 15.96 21.57
C GLN A 109 -1.12 15.48 20.10
N ILE A 110 0.06 15.59 19.48
CA ILE A 110 0.29 15.02 18.14
C ILE A 110 0.25 13.49 18.19
N ALA A 111 0.92 12.85 19.14
CA ALA A 111 0.95 11.40 19.26
C ALA A 111 -0.46 10.82 19.50
N GLU A 112 -1.26 11.49 20.34
CA GLU A 112 -2.66 11.13 20.53
C GLU A 112 -3.50 11.30 19.26
N LEU A 113 -3.32 12.40 18.53
CA LEU A 113 -4.00 12.63 17.26
C LEU A 113 -3.66 11.53 16.26
N GLN A 114 -2.38 11.19 16.11
CA GLN A 114 -1.91 10.12 15.22
C GLN A 114 -2.55 8.78 15.58
N THR A 115 -2.61 8.46 16.88
CA THR A 115 -3.26 7.24 17.37
C THR A 115 -4.75 7.20 17.00
N ARG A 116 -5.47 8.31 17.20
CA ARG A 116 -6.90 8.40 16.84
C ARG A 116 -7.15 8.28 15.33
N ILE A 117 -6.34 8.96 14.51
CA ILE A 117 -6.43 8.87 13.05
C ILE A 117 -6.13 7.45 12.57
N ALA A 118 -5.07 6.82 13.07
CA ALA A 118 -4.71 5.45 12.71
C ALA A 118 -5.80 4.44 13.09
N ALA A 119 -6.39 4.57 14.28
CA ALA A 119 -7.48 3.71 14.71
C ALA A 119 -8.72 3.86 13.80
N GLU A 120 -9.08 5.08 13.43
CA GLU A 120 -10.21 5.34 12.53
C GLU A 120 -9.95 4.83 11.11
N GLU A 121 -8.75 5.04 10.58
CA GLU A 121 -8.33 4.48 9.30
C GLU A 121 -8.39 2.94 9.31
N GLN A 122 -7.87 2.29 10.35
CA GLN A 122 -7.95 0.84 10.50
C GLN A 122 -9.40 0.35 10.56
N ARG A 123 -10.28 1.06 11.28
CA ARG A 123 -11.71 0.76 11.35
C ARG A 123 -12.37 0.83 9.97
N ARG A 124 -12.11 1.90 9.20
CA ARG A 124 -12.65 2.07 7.84
C ARG A 124 -12.12 1.00 6.88
N ASN A 125 -10.83 0.68 6.98
CA ASN A 125 -10.21 -0.40 6.20
C ASN A 125 -10.83 -1.77 6.51
N ALA A 126 -11.11 -2.06 7.79
CA ALA A 126 -11.77 -3.30 8.19
C ALA A 126 -13.19 -3.40 7.61
N ILE A 127 -13.96 -2.31 7.66
CA ILE A 127 -15.30 -2.24 7.07
C ILE A 127 -15.24 -2.43 5.55
N ALA A 128 -14.35 -1.73 4.86
CA ALA A 128 -14.21 -1.84 3.41
C ALA A 128 -13.87 -3.27 2.96
N ARG A 129 -12.96 -3.96 3.68
CA ARG A 129 -12.64 -5.37 3.42
C ARG A 129 -13.83 -6.30 3.69
N GLY A 130 -14.59 -6.06 4.76
CA GLY A 130 -15.78 -6.84 5.09
C GLY A 130 -16.86 -6.74 3.99
N VAL A 131 -17.13 -5.52 3.50
CA VAL A 131 -18.08 -5.29 2.41
C VAL A 131 -17.61 -5.94 1.11
N ALA A 132 -16.32 -5.80 0.77
CA ALA A 132 -15.76 -6.43 -0.43
C ALA A 132 -15.88 -7.97 -0.39
N ALA A 133 -15.61 -8.59 0.77
CA ALA A 133 -15.75 -10.03 0.97
C ALA A 133 -17.21 -10.50 0.82
N GLN A 134 -18.17 -9.73 1.37
CA GLN A 134 -19.60 -10.03 1.22
C GLN A 134 -20.06 -9.95 -0.24
N GLY A 135 -19.61 -8.93 -0.99
CA GLY A 135 -19.93 -8.79 -2.42
C GLY A 135 -19.41 -9.95 -3.26
N GLN A 136 -18.21 -10.45 -2.98
CA GLN A 136 -17.64 -11.63 -3.64
C GLN A 136 -18.41 -12.91 -3.32
N ALA A 137 -18.81 -13.09 -2.05
CA ALA A 137 -19.62 -14.24 -1.64
C ALA A 137 -21.01 -14.23 -2.31
N ALA A 138 -21.67 -13.07 -2.39
CA ALA A 138 -22.95 -12.91 -3.06
C ALA A 138 -22.85 -13.19 -4.57
N SER A 139 -21.80 -12.70 -5.23
CA SER A 139 -21.53 -12.96 -6.65
C SER A 139 -21.27 -14.45 -6.92
N GLY A 140 -20.52 -15.11 -6.03
CA GLY A 140 -20.27 -16.55 -6.10
C GLY A 140 -21.56 -17.37 -5.98
N ALA A 141 -22.45 -17.01 -5.06
CA ALA A 141 -23.76 -17.66 -4.90
C ALA A 141 -24.66 -17.47 -6.13
N GLN A 142 -24.64 -16.29 -6.76
CA GLN A 142 -25.38 -16.04 -8.00
C GLN A 142 -24.88 -16.89 -9.17
N LEU A 143 -23.56 -17.01 -9.35
CA LEU A 143 -22.98 -17.86 -10.39
C LEU A 143 -23.30 -19.33 -10.17
N GLN A 144 -23.29 -19.80 -8.92
CA GLN A 144 -23.71 -21.16 -8.59
C GLN A 144 -25.20 -21.39 -8.88
N GLY A 145 -26.06 -20.43 -8.56
CA GLY A 145 -27.49 -20.47 -8.88
C GLY A 145 -27.76 -20.52 -10.38
N LEU A 146 -27.06 -19.72 -11.17
CA LEU A 146 -27.12 -19.74 -12.63
C LEU A 146 -26.65 -21.09 -13.21
N GLY A 147 -25.61 -21.69 -12.65
CA GLY A 147 -25.14 -23.01 -13.08
C GLY A 147 -26.18 -24.12 -12.86
N ILE A 148 -26.88 -24.10 -11.73
CA ILE A 148 -27.98 -25.05 -11.45
C ILE A 148 -29.16 -24.82 -12.41
N PHE A 149 -29.54 -23.57 -12.61
CA PHE A 149 -30.63 -23.21 -13.51
C PHE A 149 -30.35 -23.63 -14.97
N LEU A 150 -29.16 -23.31 -15.49
CA LEU A 150 -28.76 -23.71 -16.85
C LEU A 150 -28.73 -25.24 -17.02
N ARG A 151 -28.32 -25.98 -15.99
CA ARG A 151 -28.36 -27.46 -16.01
C ARG A 151 -29.78 -28.01 -16.01
N SER A 152 -30.72 -27.32 -15.36
CA SER A 152 -32.14 -27.73 -15.37
C SER A 152 -32.85 -27.49 -16.71
N MET A 153 -32.32 -26.59 -17.56
CA MET A 153 -32.86 -26.29 -18.88
C MET A 153 -32.22 -27.08 -20.03
N GLN A 154 -31.29 -28.00 -19.75
CA GLN A 154 -30.75 -28.87 -20.80
C GLN A 154 -31.77 -30.00 -21.11
N PRO A 155 -32.31 -30.06 -22.34
CA PRO A 155 -33.18 -31.17 -22.75
C PRO A 155 -32.39 -32.48 -22.77
N ARG A 156 -33.02 -33.56 -22.32
CA ARG A 156 -32.46 -34.92 -22.31
C ARG A 156 -32.41 -35.51 -23.71
#